data_AF-A0A852EUT6-F1
#
_entry.id   AF-A0A852EUT6-F1
#
_cell.length_a   1.000
_cell.length_b   1.000
_cell.length_c   1.000
_cell.angle_alpha   90.00
_cell.angle_beta   90.00
_cell.angle_gamma   90.00
#
_symmetry.space_group_name_H-M   'P 1'
#
loop_
_entity.id
_entity.type
_entity.pdbx_description
1 polymer ?
#
loop_
_entity_poly.entity_id
_entity_poly.type
_entity_poly.pdbx_seq_one_letter_code
_entity_poly.pdbx_strand_id
1 'polypeptide(L)'
;VDVLLKAVGDTPIMRTKKWAVERTRTIQGLVDFIKKFLKLMASEQLFIYVNQSFAPSPDQEVGTLYECFGSDGKLVLHYCKTQAWG
;
A
#
# COMPACT_ATOMS: atom_id res chain seq x y z
N VAL A 1 6.03 -2.42 11.57
CA VAL A 1 6.37 -3.10 10.31
C VAL A 1 7.00 -2.07 9.39
N ASP A 2 8.18 -2.35 8.86
CA ASP A 2 8.73 -1.51 7.81
C ASP A 2 8.00 -1.80 6.49
N VAL A 3 7.35 -0.79 5.92
CA VAL A 3 6.61 -0.89 4.66
C VAL A 3 7.31 -0.05 3.60
N LEU A 4 7.57 -0.63 2.43
CA LEU A 4 8.09 0.07 1.26
C LEU A 4 6.97 0.25 0.23
N LEU A 5 6.57 1.50 0.02
CA LEU A 5 5.53 1.88 -0.94
C LEU A 5 6.16 2.21 -2.31
N LYS A 6 5.67 1.56 -3.36
CA LYS A 6 6.10 1.78 -4.75
C LYS A 6 4.91 2.19 -5.62
N ALA A 7 5.04 3.32 -6.31
CA ALA A 7 4.04 3.74 -7.30
C ALA A 7 4.08 2.82 -8.53
N VAL A 8 2.94 2.72 -9.21
CA VAL A 8 2.77 1.97 -10.46
C VAL A 8 2.15 2.88 -11.52
N GLY A 9 2.63 2.74 -12.76
CA GLY A 9 2.18 3.55 -13.90
C GLY A 9 2.34 5.04 -13.64
N ASP A 10 1.33 5.81 -14.03
CA ASP A 10 1.31 7.28 -13.91
C ASP A 10 0.87 7.78 -12.52
N THR A 11 0.86 6.89 -11.52
CA THR A 11 0.46 7.26 -10.16
C THR A 11 1.54 8.13 -9.50
N PRO A 12 1.17 9.25 -8.83
CA PRO A 12 2.15 10.13 -8.19
C PRO A 12 3.09 9.42 -7.20
N ILE A 13 4.38 9.69 -7.31
CA ILE A 13 5.41 9.05 -6.49
C ILE A 13 5.54 9.77 -5.14
N MET A 14 5.44 9.03 -4.03
CA MET A 14 5.76 9.54 -2.71
C MET A 14 7.27 9.80 -2.59
N ARG A 15 7.66 10.99 -2.12
CA ARG A 15 9.07 11.33 -1.85
C ARG A 15 9.67 10.39 -0.79
N THR A 16 8.95 10.18 0.30
CA THR A 16 9.29 9.19 1.33
C THR A 16 8.59 7.87 1.00
N LYS A 17 9.37 6.84 0.69
CA LYS A 17 8.85 5.53 0.25
C LYS A 17 8.82 4.49 1.37
N LYS A 18 9.72 4.58 2.35
CA LYS A 18 9.81 3.65 3.48
C LYS A 18 9.12 4.25 4.70
N TRP A 19 8.23 3.48 5.33
CA TRP A 19 7.41 3.91 6.46
C TRP A 19 7.40 2.86 7.56
N ALA A 20 7.52 3.29 8.81
CA ALA A 20 7.19 2.46 9.95
C ALA A 20 5.67 2.48 10.16
N VAL A 21 5.03 1.32 10.04
CA VAL A 21 3.57 1.17 10.10
C VAL A 21 3.20 0.23 11.25
N GLU A 22 2.20 0.60 12.04
CA GLU A 22 1.64 -0.26 13.08
C GLU A 22 1.10 -1.56 12.49
N ARG A 23 1.30 -2.68 13.20
CA ARG A 23 0.89 -4.01 12.72
C ARG A 23 -0.62 -4.08 12.49
N THR A 24 -1.40 -3.47 13.38
CA THR A 24 -2.87 -3.46 13.38
C THR A 24 -3.48 -2.48 12.39
N ARG A 25 -2.66 -1.69 11.66
CA ARG A 25 -3.19 -0.81 10.61
C ARG A 25 -3.77 -1.68 9.49
N THR A 26 -4.99 -1.36 9.07
CA THR A 26 -5.63 -2.02 7.93
C THR A 26 -5.15 -1.46 6.59
N ILE A 27 -5.35 -2.22 5.51
CA ILE A 27 -5.05 -1.75 4.15
C ILE A 27 -5.86 -0.50 3.80
N GLN A 28 -7.12 -0.40 4.20
CA GLN A 28 -7.93 0.81 4.00
C GLN A 28 -7.31 2.01 4.72
N GLY A 29 -6.88 1.85 5.98
CA GLY A 29 -6.20 2.92 6.72
C GLY A 29 -4.86 3.33 6.10
N LEU A 30 -4.21 2.44 5.34
CA LEU A 30 -3.02 2.77 4.56
C LEU A 30 -3.37 3.49 3.25
N VAL A 31 -4.45 3.07 2.56
CA VAL A 31 -5.00 3.76 1.38
C VAL A 31 -5.33 5.20 1.70
N ASP A 32 -6.07 5.45 2.79
CA ASP A 32 -6.48 6.80 3.20
C ASP A 32 -5.26 7.69 3.53
N PHE A 33 -4.26 7.11 4.18
CA PHE A 33 -2.99 7.78 4.44
C PHE A 33 -2.29 8.20 3.14
N ILE A 34 -2.17 7.28 2.16
CA ILE A 34 -1.52 7.58 0.87
C ILE A 34 -2.30 8.64 0.11
N LYS A 35 -3.63 8.54 0.04
CA LYS A 35 -4.47 9.56 -0.61
C LYS A 35 -4.26 10.94 0.01
N LYS A 36 -4.28 11.04 1.34
CA LYS A 36 -4.04 12.29 2.06
C LYS A 36 -2.64 12.84 1.79
N PHE A 37 -1.62 11.98 1.80
CA PHE A 37 -0.23 12.38 1.55
C PHE A 37 -0.03 12.90 0.12
N LEU A 38 -0.65 12.24 -0.86
CA LEU A 38 -0.60 12.60 -2.28
C LEU A 38 -1.61 13.69 -2.66
N LYS A 39 -2.41 14.20 -1.72
CA LYS A 39 -3.47 15.18 -1.93
C LYS A 39 -4.49 14.75 -3.00
N LEU A 40 -4.79 13.45 -3.03
CA LEU A 40 -5.82 12.88 -3.89
C LEU A 40 -7.21 13.22 -3.34
N MET A 41 -8.20 13.31 -4.23
CA MET A 41 -9.58 13.51 -3.81
C MET A 41 -10.13 12.23 -3.16
N ALA A 42 -11.07 12.38 -2.22
CA ALA A 42 -11.67 11.23 -1.54
C ALA A 42 -12.38 10.27 -2.54
N SER A 43 -12.93 10.82 -3.61
CA SER A 43 -13.60 10.09 -4.70
C SER A 43 -12.63 9.34 -5.62
N GLU A 44 -11.34 9.69 -5.65
CA GLU A 44 -10.36 8.94 -6.45
C GLU A 44 -10.12 7.57 -5.83
N GLN A 45 -10.08 6.53 -6.66
CA GLN A 45 -9.68 5.20 -6.21
C GLN A 45 -8.15 5.09 -6.11
N LEU A 46 -7.71 4.25 -5.18
CA LEU A 46 -6.32 3.89 -5.01
C LEU A 46 -6.25 2.42 -4.61
N PHE A 47 -5.61 1.62 -5.45
CA PHE A 47 -5.42 0.18 -5.26
C PHE A 47 -4.08 -0.06 -4.58
N ILE A 48 -4.01 -1.09 -3.74
CA ILE A 48 -2.79 -1.62 -3.14
C ILE A 48 -2.62 -3.06 -3.58
N TYR A 49 -1.38 -3.43 -3.90
CA TYR A 49 -1.00 -4.75 -4.36
C TYR A 49 0.20 -5.30 -3.60
N VAL A 50 0.12 -6.59 -3.27
CA VAL A 50 1.19 -7.39 -2.68
C VAL A 50 1.83 -8.21 -3.80
N ASN A 51 3.17 -8.31 -3.80
CA ASN A 51 3.94 -9.12 -4.76
C ASN A 51 3.62 -8.88 -6.25
N GLN A 52 3.07 -7.71 -6.61
CA GLN A 52 2.67 -7.39 -7.99
C GLN A 52 1.70 -8.42 -8.58
N SER A 53 0.83 -8.98 -7.75
CA SER A 53 -0.10 -10.02 -8.17
C SER A 53 -1.53 -9.73 -7.72
N PHE A 54 -1.78 -9.68 -6.41
CA PHE A 54 -3.14 -9.57 -5.88
C PHE A 54 -3.34 -8.32 -5.02
N ALA A 55 -4.59 -7.86 -4.95
CA ALA A 55 -5.02 -6.82 -4.04
C ALA A 55 -5.57 -7.45 -2.75
N PRO A 56 -5.00 -7.18 -1.57
CA PRO A 56 -5.51 -7.70 -0.30
C PRO A 56 -6.85 -7.04 0.08
N SER A 57 -7.57 -7.68 0.99
CA SER A 57 -8.83 -7.12 1.48
C SER A 57 -8.60 -5.80 2.24
N PRO A 58 -9.48 -4.79 2.12
CA PRO A 58 -9.28 -3.49 2.77
C PRO A 58 -9.23 -3.54 4.31
N ASP A 59 -9.88 -4.53 4.91
CA ASP A 59 -9.89 -4.79 6.36
C ASP A 59 -8.67 -5.57 6.85
N GLN A 60 -7.86 -6.15 5.95
CA GLN A 60 -6.71 -6.94 6.33
C GLN A 60 -5.63 -6.06 6.99
N GLU A 61 -5.06 -6.57 8.08
CA GLU A 61 -3.99 -5.89 8.79
C GLU A 61 -2.63 -6.03 8.08
N VAL A 62 -1.84 -4.96 8.10
CA VAL A 62 -0.48 -4.92 7.53
C VAL A 62 0.44 -5.93 8.20
N GLY A 63 0.26 -6.19 9.50
CA GLY A 63 1.01 -7.19 10.25
C GLY A 63 0.85 -8.60 9.67
N THR A 64 -0.38 -9.03 9.41
CA THR A 64 -0.69 -10.33 8.79
C THR A 64 -0.07 -10.44 7.40
N LEU A 65 -0.17 -9.39 6.58
CA LEU A 65 0.47 -9.37 5.26
C LEU A 65 1.99 -9.46 5.35
N TYR A 66 2.60 -8.82 6.34
CA TYR A 66 4.04 -8.89 6.56
C TYR A 66 4.49 -10.30 6.99
N GLU A 67 3.72 -10.99 7.82
CA GLU A 67 4.04 -12.37 8.22
C GLU A 67 4.04 -13.33 7.03
N CYS A 68 3.11 -13.17 6.10
CA CYS A 68 2.98 -14.05 4.93
C CYS A 68 3.87 -13.67 3.75
N PHE A 69 4.07 -12.36 3.52
CA PHE A 69 4.67 -11.84 2.28
C PHE A 69 5.82 -10.85 2.51
N GLY A 70 6.22 -10.64 3.76
CA GLY A 70 7.39 -9.83 4.10
C GLY A 70 8.68 -10.48 3.61
N SER A 71 9.64 -9.65 3.21
CA SER A 71 10.97 -10.08 2.77
C SER A 71 11.99 -8.99 3.10
N ASP A 72 13.25 -9.36 3.39
CA ASP A 72 14.32 -8.43 3.78
C ASP A 72 13.92 -7.47 4.93
N GLY A 73 13.18 -7.98 5.92
CA GLY A 73 12.73 -7.20 7.07
C GLY A 73 11.69 -6.12 6.77
N LYS A 74 11.03 -6.17 5.59
CA LYS A 74 10.00 -5.19 5.17
C LYS A 74 8.86 -5.85 4.38
N LEU A 75 7.73 -5.16 4.30
CA LEU A 75 6.65 -5.49 3.37
C LEU A 75 6.70 -4.52 2.18
N VAL A 76 6.74 -5.04 0.95
CA VAL A 76 6.69 -4.20 -0.26
C VAL A 76 5.26 -4.17 -0.77
N LEU A 77 4.70 -2.96 -0.88
CA LEU A 77 3.37 -2.72 -1.41
C LEU A 77 3.44 -1.80 -2.62
N HIS A 78 2.68 -2.14 -3.64
CA HIS A 78 2.56 -1.35 -4.87
C HIS A 78 1.22 -0.64 -4.87
N TYR A 79 1.21 0.66 -5.17
CA TYR A 79 -0.01 1.45 -5.19
C TYR A 79 -0.25 2.06 -6.58
N CYS A 80 -1.51 2.07 -7.00
CA CYS A 80 -1.91 2.54 -8.33
C CYS A 80 -3.29 3.21 -8.31
N LYS A 81 -3.52 4.23 -9.14
CA LYS A 81 -4.86 4.83 -9.35
C LYS A 81 -5.80 3.96 -10.19
N THR A 82 -5.25 3.11 -11.04
CA THR A 82 -5.99 2.16 -11.90
C THR A 82 -5.66 0.73 -11.50
N GLN A 83 -6.54 -0.21 -11.84
CA GLN A 83 -6.22 -1.63 -11.66
C GLN A 83 -5.00 -2.00 -12.51
N ALA A 84 -4.05 -2.72 -11.91
CA ALA A 84 -2.77 -3.06 -12.54
C ALA A 84 -2.55 -4.57 -12.65
N TRP A 85 -3.03 -5.34 -11.66
CA TRP A 85 -2.93 -6.80 -11.62
C TRP A 85 -4.24 -7.41 -11.16
N GLY A 86 -4.48 -8.67 -11.57
CA GLY A 86 -5.66 -9.47 -11.28
C GLY A 86 -5.31 -10.94 -11.18
#